data_AF-A0A091W7T4-F1
#
_entry.id   AF-A0A091W7T4-F1
#
_cell.length_a   1.000
_cell.length_b   1.000
_cell.length_c   1.000
_cell.angle_alpha   90.00
_cell.angle_beta   90.00
_cell.angle_gamma   90.00
#
_symmetry.space_group_name_H-M   'P 1'
#
loop_
_entity.id
_entity.type
_entity.pdbx_description
1 polymer ?
#
loop_
_entity_poly.entity_id
_entity_poly.type
_entity_poly.pdbx_seq_one_letter_code
_entity_poly.pdbx_strand_id
1 'polypeptide(L)' 'LHEYPMNNMITGYTSSRNMKKYLGELRDFIPGTSGYTAYWIESEISIYSDVKAKMKRK' A
#
# COMPACT_ATOMS: atom_id res chain seq x y z
N LEU A 1 -45.93 1.94 1.88
CA LEU A 1 -44.54 1.57 1.57
C LEU A 1 -43.95 2.71 0.75
N HIS A 2 -42.89 3.37 1.20
CA HIS A 2 -42.22 4.37 0.36
C HIS A 2 -41.33 3.61 -0.63
N GLU A 3 -41.63 3.71 -1.91
CA GLU A 3 -40.93 3.02 -2.99
C GLU A 3 -39.57 3.71 -3.21
N TYR A 4 -38.50 3.06 -2.77
CA TYR A 4 -37.15 3.54 -3.03
C TYR A 4 -36.92 3.56 -4.55
N PRO A 5 -36.35 4.63 -5.13
CA PRO A 5 -36.07 4.68 -6.56
C PRO A 5 -35.16 3.51 -6.92
N MET A 6 -35.70 2.58 -7.72
CA MET A 6 -35.07 1.30 -8.04
C MET A 6 -33.80 1.46 -8.89
N ASN A 7 -33.48 2.69 -9.29
CA ASN A 7 -32.33 3.01 -10.12
C ASN A 7 -31.58 4.23 -9.56
N ASN A 8 -30.62 3.95 -8.68
CA ASN A 8 -29.61 4.91 -8.19
C ASN A 8 -28.38 5.00 -9.11
N MET A 9 -28.45 4.52 -10.36
CA MET A 9 -27.31 4.64 -11.28
C MET A 9 -27.13 6.10 -11.67
N ILE A 10 -26.21 6.78 -10.99
CA ILE A 10 -25.73 8.12 -11.36
C ILE A 10 -25.10 8.01 -12.76
N THR A 11 -25.78 8.58 -13.74
CA THR A 11 -25.29 8.74 -15.12
C THR A 11 -24.46 10.03 -15.20
N GLY A 12 -23.34 10.00 -15.94
CA GLY A 12 -22.50 11.20 -16.16
C GLY A 12 -21.02 11.08 -15.80
N TYR A 13 -20.57 9.98 -15.19
CA TYR A 13 -19.14 9.76 -14.98
C TYR A 13 -18.43 9.50 -16.31
N THR A 14 -17.26 10.11 -16.47
CA THR A 14 -16.38 9.83 -17.61
C THR A 14 -15.93 8.37 -17.57
N SER A 15 -16.04 7.67 -18.70
CA SER A 15 -15.55 6.30 -18.84
C SER A 15 -14.04 6.26 -18.61
N SER A 16 -13.56 5.25 -17.87
CA SER A 16 -12.12 5.00 -17.70
C SER A 16 -11.38 4.78 -19.04
N ARG A 17 -12.11 4.46 -20.11
CA ARG A 17 -11.58 4.39 -21.48
C ARG A 17 -11.17 5.75 -22.03
N ASN A 18 -11.82 6.83 -21.60
CA ASN A 18 -11.59 8.19 -22.06
C ASN A 18 -10.51 8.92 -21.24
N MET A 19 -10.04 8.33 -20.14
CA MET A 19 -9.02 8.91 -19.27
C MET A 19 -7.61 8.61 -19.82
N LYS A 20 -6.68 9.57 -19.66
CA LYS A 20 -5.26 9.33 -19.94
C LYS A 20 -4.73 8.25 -19.00
N LYS A 21 -4.00 7.27 -19.56
CA LYS A 21 -3.41 6.16 -18.81
C LYS A 21 -1.89 6.28 -18.86
N TYR A 22 -1.23 5.91 -17.77
CA TYR A 22 0.20 5.71 -17.75
C TYR A 22 0.54 4.44 -18.54
N LEU A 23 1.50 4.53 -19.46
CA LEU A 23 1.91 3.44 -20.36
C LEU A 23 3.32 2.91 -20.07
N GLY A 24 4.02 3.53 -19.12
CA GLY A 24 5.35 3.07 -18.73
C GLY A 24 5.28 1.82 -17.84
N GLU A 25 6.46 1.36 -17.44
CA GLU A 25 6.55 0.24 -16.49
C GLU A 25 6.06 0.67 -15.11
N LEU A 26 5.20 -0.16 -14.51
CA LEU A 26 4.73 -0.03 -13.13
C LEU A 26 5.16 -1.30 -12.38
N ARG A 27 5.84 -1.14 -11.25
CA ARG A 27 6.31 -2.25 -10.40
C ARG A 27 5.78 -2.09 -8.99
N ASP A 28 5.43 -3.21 -8.38
CA ASP A 28 5.05 -3.25 -6.97
C ASP A 28 6.27 -2.93 -6.10
N PHE A 29 6.08 -2.00 -5.17
CA PHE A 29 7.10 -1.69 -4.18
C PHE A 29 6.97 -2.67 -3.00
N ILE A 30 7.79 -3.72 -3.03
CA ILE A 30 7.84 -4.76 -1.99
C ILE A 30 9.22 -4.71 -1.32
N PRO A 31 9.35 -4.11 -0.12
CA PRO A 31 10.62 -4.04 0.59
C PRO A 31 11.24 -5.43 0.80
N GLY A 32 12.56 -5.53 0.61
CA GLY A 32 13.31 -6.79 0.66
C GLY A 32 13.35 -7.59 -0.65
N THR A 33 12.54 -7.21 -1.64
CA THR A 33 12.56 -7.80 -2.99
C THR A 33 13.06 -6.76 -4.00
N SER A 34 13.75 -7.20 -5.07
CA SER A 34 14.20 -6.32 -6.17
C SER A 34 15.03 -5.10 -5.75
N GLY A 35 15.69 -5.17 -4.59
CA GLY A 35 16.48 -4.08 -4.03
C GLY A 35 15.66 -2.95 -3.37
N TYR A 36 14.33 -3.09 -3.28
CA TYR A 36 13.51 -2.12 -2.57
C TYR A 36 13.74 -2.19 -1.06
N THR A 37 13.86 -1.03 -0.43
CA THR A 37 14.01 -0.89 1.02
C THR A 37 13.10 0.23 1.51
N ALA A 38 12.48 0.02 2.67
CA ALA A 38 11.67 1.00 3.36
C ALA A 38 12.27 1.24 4.74
N TYR A 39 12.41 2.50 5.13
CA TYR A 39 12.97 2.89 6.41
C TYR A 39 11.97 3.79 7.14
N TRP A 40 11.96 3.67 8.47
CA TRP A 40 11.27 4.59 9.35
C TRP A 40 12.33 5.41 10.10
N ILE A 41 12.14 6.73 10.17
CA ILE A 41 13.03 7.60 10.94
C ILE A 41 12.63 7.50 12.40
N GLU A 42 13.46 6.83 13.20
CA GLU A 42 13.30 6.77 14.66
C GLU A 42 14.06 7.93 15.30
N SER A 43 13.42 8.63 16.26
CA SER A 43 14.05 9.74 16.98
C SER A 43 15.10 9.26 17.99
N GLU A 44 15.01 8.01 18.42
CA GLU A 44 15.93 7.38 19.37
C GLU A 44 16.38 6.03 18.82
N ILE A 45 17.68 5.74 18.83
CA ILE A 45 18.19 4.45 18.36
C ILE A 45 18.07 3.46 19.52
N SER A 46 17.20 2.45 19.40
CA SER A 46 17.15 1.39 20.42
C SER A 46 18.42 0.51 20.34
N ILE A 47 19.41 0.81 21.18
CA ILE A 47 20.70 0.08 21.26
C ILE A 47 20.51 -1.35 21.84
N TYR A 48 19.28 -1.77 22.16
CA TYR A 48 18.98 -3.03 22.88
C TYR A 48 18.57 -4.21 21.99
N SER A 49 19.17 -4.39 20.82
CA SER A 49 18.88 -5.52 19.92
C SER A 49 19.87 -6.71 20.09
N ASP A 50 21.08 -6.48 20.60
CA ASP A 50 22.12 -7.52 20.71
C ASP A 50 21.87 -8.53 21.86
N VAL A 51 21.01 -8.19 22.82
CA VAL A 51 20.71 -9.06 23.98
C VAL A 51 19.67 -10.14 23.62
N LYS A 52 18.71 -9.86 22.71
CA LYS A 52 17.66 -10.84 22.35
C LYS A 52 18.12 -11.91 21.35
N ALA A 53 19.15 -11.66 20.56
CA ALA A 53 19.71 -12.68 19.66
C ALA A 53 20.45 -13.80 20.42
N LYS A 54 21.03 -13.50 21.60
CA LYS A 54 21.76 -14.48 22.42
C LYS A 54 20.86 -15.40 23.26
N MET A 55 19.59 -15.02 23.51
CA MET A 55 18.67 -15.81 24.35
C MET A 55 17.91 -16.92 23.58
N LYS A 56 18.08 -17.04 22.26
CA LYS A 56 17.48 -18.11 21.43
C LYS A 56 18.38 -19.32 21.16
N ARG A 57 19.46 -19.51 21.93
CA ARG A 57 20.16 -20.80 22.01
C ARG A 57 19.82 -21.46 23.34
N LYS A 58 18.87 -22.39 23.29
CA LYS A 58 18.68 -23.45 24.28
C LYS A 58 18.35 -24.73 23.53
#